data_AF-A0A534W110-F1
#
_entry.id   AF-A0A534W110-F1
#
_cell.length_a   1.000
_cell.length_b   1.000
_cell.length_c   1.000
_cell.angle_alpha   90.00
_cell.angle_beta   90.00
_cell.angle_gamma   90.00
#
_symmetry.space_group_name_H-M   'P 1'
#
loop_
_entity.id
_entity.type
_entity.pdbx_description
1 polymer ?
#
loop_
_entity_poly.entity_id
_entity_poly.type
_entity_poly.pdbx_seq_one_letter_code
_entity_poly.pdbx_strand_id
1 'polypeptide(L)'
;MAAANGLARLDPVMLASPGATVQTELRLLEAGKLEPFRQTFLRSVQPQITAEAFEACRKRVQQVLVRPDWETAKPGKSRGHRVVRVSMFGKSMTGFHEVDGRWLADAVWCLPVGLP
;
A
#
# COMPACT_ATOMS: atom_id res chain seq x y z
N MET A 1 -4.92 -33.10 -9.55
CA MET A 1 -3.70 -32.27 -9.53
C MET A 1 -3.99 -31.04 -8.69
N ALA A 2 -3.48 -30.98 -7.46
CA ALA A 2 -3.60 -29.80 -6.62
C ALA A 2 -2.47 -28.83 -7.00
N ALA A 3 -2.79 -27.74 -7.70
CA ALA A 3 -1.84 -26.65 -7.89
C ALA A 3 -1.65 -25.98 -6.53
N ALA A 4 -0.44 -26.09 -5.99
CA ALA A 4 0.00 -25.35 -4.83
C ALA A 4 0.00 -23.85 -5.15
N ASN A 5 -1.16 -23.20 -5.09
CA ASN A 5 -1.27 -21.74 -5.04
C ASN A 5 -0.90 -21.29 -3.63
N GLY A 6 0.36 -21.51 -3.26
CA GLY A 6 0.97 -20.74 -2.18
C GLY A 6 1.04 -19.31 -2.67
N LEU A 7 0.14 -18.45 -2.18
CA LEU A 7 0.29 -17.00 -2.28
C LEU A 7 1.74 -16.69 -1.86
N ALA A 8 2.61 -16.42 -2.83
CA ALA A 8 4.00 -16.11 -2.55
C ALA A 8 3.99 -14.93 -1.58
N ARG A 9 4.36 -15.18 -0.33
CA ARG A 9 4.45 -14.13 0.68
C ARG A 9 5.48 -13.14 0.17
N LEU A 10 5.14 -11.85 0.21
CA LEU A 10 6.11 -10.79 -0.04
C LEU A 10 7.33 -10.98 0.86
N ASP A 11 8.51 -10.84 0.26
CA ASP A 11 9.77 -10.82 0.98
C ASP A 11 9.71 -9.66 2.01
N PRO A 12 10.02 -9.92 3.30
CA PRO A 12 10.04 -8.86 4.32
C PRO A 12 10.84 -7.61 3.92
N VAL A 13 11.91 -7.75 3.13
CA VAL A 13 12.72 -6.61 2.68
C VAL A 13 11.91 -5.61 1.85
N MET A 14 10.90 -6.09 1.12
CA MET A 14 10.03 -5.28 0.27
C MET A 14 9.12 -4.35 1.07
N LEU A 15 8.94 -4.63 2.37
CA LEU A 15 8.09 -3.90 3.31
C LEU A 15 8.88 -3.41 4.53
N ALA A 16 10.21 -3.27 4.41
CA ALA A 16 11.10 -2.94 5.53
C ALA A 16 10.99 -1.47 5.99
N SER A 17 10.41 -0.59 5.18
CA SER A 17 10.18 0.82 5.50
C SER A 17 8.95 1.33 4.76
N PRO A 18 8.34 2.45 5.19
CA PRO A 18 7.25 3.08 4.44
C PRO A 18 7.60 3.34 2.96
N GLY A 19 8.83 3.81 2.71
CA GLY A 19 9.32 4.09 1.36
C GLY A 19 9.46 2.82 0.52
N ALA A 20 9.99 1.75 1.10
CA ALA A 20 10.08 0.44 0.44
C ALA A 20 8.68 -0.11 0.12
N THR A 21 7.72 0.05 1.03
CA THR A 21 6.33 -0.36 0.82
C THR A 21 5.71 0.36 -0.38
N VAL A 22 5.83 1.69 -0.47
CA VAL A 22 5.32 2.45 -1.63
C VAL A 22 5.97 2.01 -2.94
N GLN A 23 7.30 1.85 -2.95
CA GLN A 23 8.00 1.38 -4.16
C GLN A 23 7.57 -0.04 -4.56
N THR A 24 7.31 -0.91 -3.58
CA THR A 24 6.76 -2.24 -3.81
C THR A 24 5.36 -2.17 -4.39
N GLU A 25 4.47 -1.35 -3.82
CA GLU A 25 3.11 -1.15 -4.33
C GLU A 25 3.09 -0.70 -5.79
N LEU A 26 3.93 0.29 -6.14
CA LEU A 26 4.07 0.77 -7.51
C LEU A 26 4.53 -0.33 -8.48
N ARG A 27 5.56 -1.10 -8.10
CA ARG A 27 6.04 -2.24 -8.92
C ARG A 27 4.98 -3.31 -9.11
N LEU A 28 4.17 -3.58 -8.07
CA LEU A 28 3.11 -4.58 -8.14
C LEU A 28 1.94 -4.12 -9.01
N LEU A 29 1.60 -2.83 -8.99
CA LEU A 29 0.62 -2.22 -9.90
C LEU A 29 1.10 -2.29 -11.36
N GLU A 30 2.36 -1.96 -11.61
CA GLU A 30 2.98 -2.06 -12.94
C GLU A 30 2.96 -3.52 -13.45
N ALA A 31 3.36 -4.48 -12.60
CA ALA A 31 3.41 -5.90 -12.93
C ALA A 31 2.05 -6.62 -12.92
N GLY A 32 0.95 -5.92 -12.63
CA GLY A 32 -0.41 -6.50 -12.59
C GLY A 32 -0.60 -7.58 -11.51
N LYS A 33 0.09 -7.44 -10.37
CA LYS A 33 0.10 -8.43 -9.27
C LYS A 33 -0.88 -8.05 -8.16
N LEU A 34 -2.18 -8.30 -8.39
CA LEU A 34 -3.26 -7.98 -7.43
C LEU A 34 -3.06 -8.59 -6.04
N GLU A 35 -2.89 -9.91 -5.94
CA GLU A 35 -2.83 -10.56 -4.63
C GLU A 35 -1.63 -10.13 -3.79
N PRO A 36 -0.40 -10.04 -4.34
CA PRO A 36 0.71 -9.44 -3.59
C PRO A 36 0.48 -7.95 -3.28
N PHE A 37 -0.13 -7.18 -4.17
CA PHE A 37 -0.46 -5.77 -3.90
C PHE A 37 -1.40 -5.66 -2.69
N ARG A 38 -2.43 -6.52 -2.60
CA ARG A 38 -3.32 -6.57 -1.44
C ARG A 38 -2.56 -6.81 -0.13
N GLN A 39 -1.46 -7.57 -0.14
CA GLN A 39 -0.67 -7.87 1.06
C GLN A 39 0.14 -6.67 1.61
N THR A 40 0.28 -5.57 0.88
CA THR A 40 0.98 -4.36 1.35
C THR A 40 0.12 -3.48 2.27
N PHE A 41 -1.15 -3.82 2.43
CA PHE A 41 -2.11 -3.08 3.23
C PHE A 41 -2.49 -3.83 4.51
N LEU A 42 -2.90 -3.07 5.53
CA LEU A 42 -3.47 -3.62 6.76
C LEU A 42 -4.65 -4.55 6.45
N ARG A 43 -4.81 -5.62 7.23
CA ARG A 43 -5.87 -6.63 7.03
C ARG A 43 -7.28 -6.03 6.98
N SER A 44 -7.52 -4.94 7.69
CA SER A 44 -8.80 -4.20 7.66
C SER A 44 -9.06 -3.45 6.35
N VAL A 45 -8.02 -3.15 5.59
CA VAL A 45 -8.08 -2.43 4.31
C VAL A 45 -8.15 -3.39 3.13
N GLN A 46 -7.56 -4.58 3.26
CA GLN A 46 -7.51 -5.60 2.20
C GLN A 46 -8.84 -5.90 1.50
N PRO A 47 -10.00 -5.96 2.19
CA PRO A 47 -11.29 -6.17 1.53
C PRO A 47 -11.69 -5.07 0.53
N GLN A 48 -11.17 -3.85 0.69
CA GLN A 48 -11.41 -2.72 -0.22
C GLN A 48 -10.61 -2.85 -1.53
N ILE A 49 -9.63 -3.76 -1.58
CA ILE A 49 -8.76 -3.98 -2.73
C ILE A 49 -9.41 -5.03 -3.64
N THR A 50 -10.50 -4.64 -4.27
CA THR A 50 -11.17 -5.42 -5.32
C THR A 50 -10.38 -5.38 -6.62
N ALA A 51 -10.77 -6.20 -7.59
CA ALA A 51 -10.20 -6.13 -8.93
C ALA A 51 -10.44 -4.75 -9.58
N GLU A 52 -11.62 -4.14 -9.39
CA GLU A 52 -11.89 -2.80 -9.92
C GLU A 52 -11.03 -1.74 -9.23
N ALA A 53 -10.91 -1.80 -7.89
CA ALA A 53 -10.07 -0.89 -7.13
C ALA A 53 -8.60 -0.96 -7.58
N PHE A 54 -8.09 -2.17 -7.80
CA PHE A 54 -6.73 -2.38 -8.29
C PHE A 54 -6.52 -1.80 -9.68
N GLU A 55 -7.42 -2.07 -10.63
CA GLU A 55 -7.32 -1.51 -11.98
C GLU A 55 -7.48 0.02 -11.99
N ALA A 56 -8.32 0.58 -11.13
CA ALA A 56 -8.43 2.03 -10.95
C ALA A 56 -7.13 2.63 -10.41
N CYS A 57 -6.50 1.99 -9.43
CA CYS A 57 -5.18 2.37 -8.94
C CYS A 57 -4.11 2.33 -10.03
N ARG A 58 -4.06 1.26 -10.83
CA ARG A 58 -3.12 1.13 -11.96
C ARG A 58 -3.26 2.28 -12.95
N LYS A 59 -4.49 2.57 -13.37
CA LYS A 59 -4.78 3.69 -14.28
C LYS A 59 -4.34 5.03 -13.68
N ARG A 60 -4.61 5.27 -12.40
CA ARG A 60 -4.24 6.53 -11.76
C ARG A 60 -2.73 6.73 -11.69
N VAL A 61 -1.97 5.70 -11.29
CA VAL A 61 -0.50 5.85 -11.15
C VAL A 61 0.20 6.02 -12.51
N GLN A 62 -0.45 5.64 -13.61
CA GLN A 62 0.01 5.95 -14.97
C GLN A 62 -0.30 7.40 -15.39
N GLN A 63 -1.38 7.98 -14.85
CA GLN A 63 -1.83 9.33 -15.20
C GLN A 63 -1.21 10.42 -14.31
N VAL A 64 -0.91 10.09 -13.05
CA VAL A 64 -0.45 11.05 -12.04
C VAL A 64 0.85 10.55 -11.45
N LEU A 65 1.88 11.40 -11.48
CA LEU A 65 3.16 11.11 -10.86
C LEU A 65 2.99 10.95 -9.34
N VAL A 66 3.38 9.79 -8.83
CA VAL A 66 3.35 9.50 -7.40
C VAL A 66 4.62 10.03 -6.76
N ARG A 67 4.50 11.10 -5.97
CA ARG A 67 5.58 11.68 -5.15
C ARG A 67 5.12 11.79 -3.71
N PRO A 68 5.37 10.76 -2.89
CA PRO A 68 5.07 10.84 -1.47
C PRO A 68 5.90 11.96 -0.83
N ASP A 69 5.25 12.79 -0.02
CA ASP A 69 5.90 13.89 0.70
C ASP A 69 6.55 13.35 1.98
N TRP A 70 7.78 12.85 1.83
CA TRP A 70 8.58 12.34 2.95
C TRP A 70 9.13 13.45 3.85
N GLU A 71 9.29 14.67 3.33
CA GLU A 71 9.82 15.81 4.07
C GLU A 71 8.87 16.24 5.19
N THR A 72 7.56 16.14 4.93
CA THR A 72 6.52 16.45 5.93
C THR A 72 5.93 15.22 6.63
N ALA A 73 6.58 14.05 6.47
CA ALA A 73 6.11 12.80 7.07
C ALA A 73 6.04 12.90 8.60
N LYS A 74 4.91 12.48 9.18
CA LYS A 74 4.64 12.58 10.62
C LYS A 74 4.78 11.22 11.29
N PRO A 75 5.80 11.00 12.14
CA PRO A 75 5.87 9.81 12.96
C PRO A 75 4.82 9.85 14.08
N GLY A 76 4.38 8.68 14.52
CA GLY A 76 3.42 8.53 15.61
C GLY A 76 3.28 7.09 16.07
N LYS A 77 2.26 6.86 16.90
CA LYS A 77 1.86 5.54 17.37
C LYS A 77 0.36 5.34 17.17
N SER A 78 -0.06 4.14 16.80
CA SER A 78 -1.47 3.74 16.71
C SER A 78 -1.61 2.30 17.16
N ARG A 79 -2.52 2.03 18.11
CA ARG A 79 -2.76 0.67 18.66
C ARG A 79 -1.47 -0.07 19.09
N GLY A 80 -0.49 0.68 19.62
CA GLY A 80 0.81 0.13 20.02
C GLY A 80 1.85 0.00 18.90
N HIS A 81 1.46 0.15 17.63
CA HIS A 81 2.36 0.09 16.48
C HIS A 81 2.96 1.47 16.17
N ARG A 82 4.19 1.47 15.65
CA ARG A 82 4.78 2.68 15.05
C ARG A 82 4.04 3.00 13.75
N VAL A 83 3.77 4.28 13.53
CA VAL A 83 3.11 4.76 12.32
C VAL A 83 3.90 5.91 11.74
N VAL A 84 4.02 5.94 10.42
CA VAL A 84 4.49 7.11 9.67
C VAL A 84 3.36 7.54 8.75
N ARG A 85 2.85 8.75 8.93
CA ARG A 85 1.82 9.33 8.07
C ARG A 85 2.45 10.19 6.99
N VAL A 86 2.09 9.95 5.74
CA VAL A 86 2.70 10.56 4.56
C VAL A 86 1.63 11.01 3.60
N SER A 87 1.80 12.19 2.99
CA SER A 87 0.92 12.65 1.93
C SER A 87 1.30 12.00 0.61
N MET A 88 0.39 11.25 -0.03
CA MET A 88 0.70 10.54 -1.28
C MET A 88 0.44 11.39 -2.53
N PHE A 89 -0.50 12.33 -2.45
CA PHE A 89 -0.90 13.23 -3.54
C PHE A 89 -1.21 14.66 -3.03
N GLY A 90 -0.56 15.10 -1.95
CA GLY A 90 -0.72 16.46 -1.40
C GLY A 90 -2.03 16.73 -0.63
N LYS A 91 -3.05 15.86 -0.72
CA LYS A 91 -4.38 16.09 -0.13
C LYS A 91 -4.75 15.16 1.02
N SER A 92 -4.27 13.92 1.02
CA SER A 92 -4.63 12.91 2.03
C SER A 92 -3.40 12.27 2.63
N MET A 93 -3.43 12.08 3.95
CA MET A 93 -2.38 11.43 4.72
C MET A 93 -2.66 9.93 4.80
N THR A 94 -1.75 9.12 4.26
CA THR A 94 -1.77 7.66 4.39
C THR A 94 -0.86 7.26 5.54
N GLY A 95 -1.34 6.43 6.46
CA GLY A 95 -0.53 5.88 7.53
C GLY A 95 0.11 4.56 7.09
N PHE A 96 1.41 4.44 7.28
CA PHE A 96 2.15 3.18 7.17
C PHE A 96 2.43 2.68 8.59
N HIS A 97 1.95 1.49 8.93
CA HIS A 97 2.01 0.92 10.28
C HIS A 97 3.04 -0.22 10.31
N GLU A 98 3.91 -0.20 11.31
CA GLU A 98 4.87 -1.28 11.56
C GLU A 98 4.19 -2.44 12.30
N VAL A 99 3.91 -3.52 11.59
CA VAL A 99 3.26 -4.74 12.09
C VAL A 99 4.17 -5.93 11.77
N ASP A 100 4.62 -6.65 12.80
CA ASP A 100 5.48 -7.83 12.68
C ASP A 100 6.72 -7.61 11.77
N GLY A 101 7.36 -6.44 11.90
CA GLY A 101 8.53 -6.07 11.11
C GLY A 101 8.23 -5.64 9.66
N ARG A 102 6.96 -5.40 9.32
CA ARG A 102 6.52 -4.95 8.00
C ARG A 102 5.76 -3.63 8.08
N TRP A 103 6.00 -2.73 7.15
CA TRP A 103 5.26 -1.47 7.03
C TRP A 103 4.08 -1.64 6.08
N LEU A 104 2.85 -1.50 6.60
CA LEU A 104 1.61 -1.73 5.87
C LEU A 104 0.76 -0.46 5.79
N ALA A 105 0.19 -0.17 4.63
CA ALA A 105 -0.67 1.00 4.42
C ALA A 105 -2.06 0.82 5.08
N ASP A 106 -2.57 1.89 5.70
CA ASP A 106 -3.88 1.93 6.36
C ASP A 106 -5.04 2.47 5.49
N ALA A 107 -4.74 2.85 4.26
CA ALA A 107 -5.73 3.32 3.29
C ALA A 107 -5.27 3.04 1.86
N VAL A 108 -6.23 2.83 0.95
CA VAL A 108 -5.96 2.69 -0.50
C VAL A 108 -5.68 4.07 -1.10
N TRP A 109 -4.44 4.53 -0.97
CA TRP A 109 -4.02 5.90 -1.30
C TRP A 109 -4.11 6.26 -2.79
N CYS A 110 -4.14 5.26 -3.66
CA CYS A 110 -4.27 5.40 -5.11
C CYS A 110 -5.71 5.57 -5.59
N LEU A 111 -6.72 5.50 -4.71
CA LEU A 111 -8.10 5.80 -5.08
C LEU A 111 -8.46 7.27 -4.77
N PRO A 112 -9.30 7.92 -5.58
CA PRO A 112 -9.89 9.20 -5.21
C PRO A 112 -10.68 9.01 -3.91
N VAL A 113 -10.62 10.00 -3.01
CA VAL A 113 -11.48 10.02 -1.83
C VAL A 113 -12.92 10.16 -2.34
N GLY A 114 -13.79 9.18 -2.08
CA GLY A 114 -15.20 9.19 -2.49
C GLY A 114 -15.59 8.28 -3.66
N LEU A 115 -14.78 7.27 -4.01
CA LEU A 115 -15.35 6.12 -4.73
C LEU A 115 -16.28 5.35 -3.77
N PRO A 116 -17.49 5.00 -4.21
CA PRO A 116 -18.56 4.43 -3.37
C PRO A 116 -18.16 3.09 -2.72
#